data_AF-A0A5B6VS35-F1
#
_entry.id   AF-A0A5B6VS35-F1
#
_cell.length_a   1.000
_cell.length_b   1.000
_cell.length_c   1.000
_cell.angle_alpha   90.00
_cell.angle_beta   90.00
_cell.angle_gamma   90.00
#
_symmetry.space_group_name_H-M   'P 1'
#
loop_
_entity.id
_entity.type
_entity.pdbx_description
1 polymer ?
#
loop_
_entity_poly.entity_id
_entity_poly.type
_entity_poly.pdbx_seq_one_letter_code
_entity_poly.pdbx_strand_id
1 'polypeptide(L)'
;MLLAHCSLDYEQAVDTAVRILKEGGMDAIKLEGGSPSRITAAKAIFEAGIAVIGHVGLTPQAISVLGGFRPQGKNVASAVKVVETAMALQEAGCFSVVLECVPAPVAAAVTSALQIPTIGIGAGHFCSGQVLVYHDLLGMLQHPHHAKVTPKFCKQFARVGDVINKALLEYKEEVTNGSFPGPSHTPYKMNPKDVNGFSKELQRLGLDDAASAANEAAVEPEKMNMVNTGSN
;
A
#
# COMPACT_ATOMS: atom_id res chain seq x y z
N MET A 1 -6.72 9.85 -5.73
CA MET A 1 -5.95 10.96 -5.10
C MET A 1 -4.49 10.55 -5.02
N LEU A 2 -3.62 11.16 -5.84
CA LEU A 2 -2.18 10.94 -5.76
C LEU A 2 -1.53 12.10 -5.01
N LEU A 3 -0.51 11.79 -4.21
CA LEU A 3 0.31 12.75 -3.48
C LEU A 3 1.24 13.45 -4.49
N ALA A 4 1.02 14.72 -4.80
CA ALA A 4 1.96 15.47 -5.64
C ALA A 4 3.10 16.02 -4.77
N HIS A 5 4.35 15.75 -5.15
CA HIS A 5 5.48 16.52 -4.65
C HIS A 5 5.52 17.84 -5.40
N CYS A 6 4.95 18.88 -4.81
CA CYS A 6 5.06 20.21 -5.39
C CYS A 6 6.44 20.78 -5.02
N SER A 7 7.20 21.19 -6.03
CA SER A 7 8.42 21.99 -5.88
C SER A 7 8.06 23.43 -5.52
N LEU A 8 9.07 24.29 -5.30
CA LEU A 8 8.87 25.69 -4.90
C LEU A 8 8.29 26.59 -6.02
N ASP A 9 8.18 26.07 -7.24
CA ASP A 9 7.70 26.78 -8.42
C ASP A 9 6.26 26.36 -8.77
N TYR A 10 5.38 27.34 -8.96
CA TYR A 10 3.96 27.10 -9.25
C TYR A 10 3.77 26.51 -10.66
N GLU A 11 4.65 26.81 -11.62
CA GLU A 11 4.53 26.27 -12.98
C GLU A 11 4.75 24.75 -12.96
N GLN A 12 5.83 24.31 -12.29
CA GLN A 12 6.08 22.90 -12.09
C GLN A 12 4.96 22.20 -11.28
N ALA A 13 4.32 22.91 -10.35
CA ALA A 13 3.17 22.39 -9.61
C ALA A 13 1.99 22.07 -10.54
N VAL A 14 1.65 23.00 -11.43
CA VAL A 14 0.58 22.86 -12.42
C VAL A 14 0.92 21.76 -13.41
N ASP A 15 2.14 21.72 -13.96
CA ASP A 15 2.57 20.67 -14.89
C ASP A 15 2.46 19.28 -14.25
N THR A 16 2.92 19.15 -13.00
CA THR A 16 2.83 17.89 -12.25
C THR A 16 1.38 17.51 -12.02
N ALA A 17 0.51 18.46 -11.66
CA ALA A 17 -0.92 18.23 -11.48
C ALA A 17 -1.57 17.73 -12.78
N VAL A 18 -1.29 18.38 -13.92
CA VAL A 18 -1.80 17.98 -15.24
C VAL A 18 -1.38 16.56 -15.58
N ARG A 19 -0.12 16.19 -15.33
CA ARG A 19 0.38 14.82 -15.58
C ARG A 19 -0.32 13.81 -14.68
N ILE A 20 -0.48 14.09 -13.39
CA ILE A 20 -1.19 13.19 -12.46
C ILE A 20 -2.64 12.95 -12.91
N LEU A 21 -3.31 13.97 -13.45
CA LEU A 21 -4.66 13.82 -14.01
C LEU A 21 -4.64 12.99 -15.30
N LYS A 22 -3.85 13.43 -16.30
CA LYS A 22 -3.88 12.85 -17.65
C LYS A 22 -3.21 11.49 -17.76
N GLU A 23 -2.06 11.32 -17.13
CA GLU A 23 -1.28 10.08 -17.15
C GLU A 23 -1.71 9.15 -16.00
N GLY A 24 -2.02 9.72 -14.82
CA GLY A 24 -2.37 8.96 -13.63
C GLY A 24 -3.86 8.61 -13.48
N GLY A 25 -4.74 9.18 -14.32
CA GLY A 25 -6.19 8.93 -14.27
C GLY A 25 -6.86 9.38 -12.98
N MET A 26 -6.33 10.42 -12.33
CA MET A 26 -6.85 10.97 -11.07
C MET A 26 -7.81 12.14 -11.34
N ASP A 27 -8.78 12.34 -10.44
CA ASP A 27 -9.71 13.49 -10.53
C ASP A 27 -9.24 14.73 -9.76
N ALA A 28 -8.31 14.55 -8.81
CA ALA A 28 -7.88 15.59 -7.90
C ALA A 28 -6.45 15.37 -7.38
N ILE A 29 -5.84 16.47 -6.95
CA ILE A 29 -4.50 16.53 -6.37
C ILE A 29 -4.59 16.78 -4.87
N LYS A 30 -3.74 16.12 -4.07
CA LYS A 30 -3.50 16.50 -2.67
C LYS A 30 -2.14 17.15 -2.51
N LEU A 31 -2.13 18.33 -1.88
CA LEU A 31 -0.91 19.12 -1.62
C LEU A 31 -0.72 19.33 -0.12
N GLU A 32 0.53 19.18 0.34
CA GLU A 32 0.88 19.29 1.76
C GLU A 32 1.47 20.64 2.15
N GLY A 33 1.08 21.10 3.33
CA GLY A 33 1.58 22.31 3.96
C GLY A 33 0.86 23.57 3.49
N GLY A 34 1.26 24.70 4.07
CA GLY A 34 0.74 26.00 3.69
C GLY A 34 1.75 27.12 3.95
N SER A 35 3.01 26.88 3.57
CA SER A 35 3.94 27.98 3.34
C SER A 35 3.40 28.87 2.19
N PRO A 36 3.82 30.13 2.09
CA PRO A 36 3.35 31.01 1.01
C PRO A 36 3.48 30.39 -0.39
N SER A 37 4.59 29.71 -0.67
CA SER A 37 4.79 28.96 -1.93
C SER A 37 3.76 27.85 -2.16
N ARG A 38 3.36 27.13 -1.11
CA ARG A 38 2.35 26.05 -1.20
C ARG A 38 0.95 26.61 -1.43
N ILE A 39 0.63 27.74 -0.81
CA ILE A 39 -0.63 28.46 -1.02
C ILE A 39 -0.70 28.97 -2.47
N THR A 40 0.37 29.59 -2.97
CA THR A 40 0.46 30.02 -4.38
C THR A 40 0.29 28.85 -5.35
N ALA A 41 0.94 27.72 -5.08
CA ALA A 41 0.82 26.52 -5.91
C ALA A 41 -0.62 25.95 -5.90
N ALA A 42 -1.24 25.84 -4.73
CA ALA A 42 -2.63 25.38 -4.62
C ALA A 42 -3.58 26.26 -5.43
N LYS A 43 -3.40 27.58 -5.35
CA LYS A 43 -4.18 28.55 -6.13
C LYS A 43 -3.97 28.41 -7.63
N ALA A 44 -2.71 28.30 -8.08
CA ALA A 44 -2.41 28.13 -9.51
C ALA A 44 -3.01 26.83 -10.08
N ILE A 45 -2.95 25.72 -9.33
CA ILE A 45 -3.56 24.45 -9.74
C ILE A 45 -5.08 24.58 -9.83
N PHE A 46 -5.71 25.23 -8.84
CA PHE A 46 -7.14 25.49 -8.87
C PHE A 46 -7.56 26.37 -10.06
N GLU A 47 -6.84 27.46 -10.32
CA GLU A 47 -7.10 28.37 -11.45
C GLU A 47 -6.89 27.69 -12.81
N ALA A 48 -6.05 26.65 -12.88
CA ALA A 48 -5.91 25.78 -14.05
C ALA A 48 -7.08 24.79 -14.23
N GLY A 49 -8.11 24.85 -13.37
CA GLY A 49 -9.30 24.00 -13.45
C GLY A 49 -9.15 22.62 -12.81
N ILE A 50 -8.15 22.44 -11.94
CA ILE A 50 -7.86 21.15 -11.29
C ILE A 50 -8.31 21.19 -9.83
N ALA A 51 -9.06 20.17 -9.40
CA ALA A 51 -9.52 20.07 -8.02
C ALA A 51 -8.36 19.79 -7.04
N VAL A 52 -8.27 20.57 -5.95
CA VAL A 52 -7.19 20.47 -4.95
C VAL A 52 -7.71 20.15 -3.55
N ILE A 53 -7.07 19.19 -2.92
CA ILE A 53 -7.23 18.86 -1.50
C ILE A 53 -6.01 19.38 -0.75
N GLY A 54 -6.21 20.28 0.21
CA GLY A 54 -5.16 20.76 1.10
C GLY A 54 -4.81 19.72 2.18
N HIS A 55 -3.64 19.83 2.78
CA HIS A 55 -3.24 18.97 3.91
C HIS A 55 -2.44 19.76 4.94
N VAL A 56 -2.94 19.83 6.17
CA VAL A 56 -2.30 20.47 7.33
C VAL A 56 -2.19 19.52 8.52
N GLY A 57 -1.44 19.96 9.53
CA GLY A 57 -1.04 19.11 10.65
C GLY A 57 0.32 18.48 10.35
N LEU A 58 0.48 17.20 10.67
CA LEU A 58 1.68 16.47 10.34
C LEU A 58 1.71 16.23 8.82
N THR A 59 2.68 16.83 8.12
CA THR A 59 2.87 16.65 6.68
C THR A 59 4.08 15.75 6.44
N PRO A 60 3.88 14.46 6.08
CA PRO A 60 4.98 13.49 5.96
C PRO A 60 6.09 13.92 4.99
N GLN A 61 5.79 14.71 3.95
CA GLN A 61 6.83 15.23 3.05
C GLN A 61 7.83 16.18 3.75
N ALA A 62 7.44 16.77 4.88
CA ALA A 62 8.27 17.67 5.67
C ALA A 62 8.89 16.99 6.91
N ILE A 63 8.88 15.65 6.97
CA ILE A 63 9.26 14.91 8.18
C ILE A 63 10.66 15.25 8.73
N SER A 64 11.64 15.49 7.85
CA SER A 64 13.00 15.87 8.23
C SER A 64 13.03 17.24 8.92
N VAL A 65 12.17 18.17 8.48
CA VAL A 65 12.03 19.50 9.08
C VAL A 65 11.23 19.43 10.38
N LEU A 66 10.22 18.55 10.44
CA LEU A 66 9.37 18.34 11.62
C LEU A 66 10.05 17.51 12.72
N GLY A 67 11.20 16.88 12.44
CA GLY A 67 11.92 16.05 13.41
C GLY A 67 11.21 14.73 13.73
N GLY A 68 10.55 14.14 12.73
CA GLY A 68 9.85 12.86 12.81
C GLY A 68 8.32 12.95 12.81
N PHE A 69 7.65 11.80 12.95
CA PHE A 69 6.19 11.71 13.04
C PHE A 69 5.69 12.21 14.40
N ARG A 70 5.59 13.54 14.55
CA ARG A 70 5.16 14.20 15.79
C ARG A 70 3.79 14.85 15.60
N PRO A 71 2.87 14.71 16.58
CA PRO A 71 1.60 15.42 16.52
C PRO A 71 1.78 16.93 16.49
N GLN A 72 0.97 17.62 15.69
CA GLN A 72 0.99 19.08 15.54
C GLN A 72 -0.15 19.73 16.33
N GLY A 73 -0.06 21.02 16.62
CA GLY A 73 -1.13 21.73 17.35
C GLY A 73 -1.20 21.44 18.85
N LYS A 74 -0.09 21.02 19.48
CA LYS A 74 -0.05 20.67 20.92
C LYS A 74 0.04 21.88 21.86
N ASN A 75 0.32 23.06 21.35
CA ASN A 75 0.34 24.32 22.09
C ASN A 75 -0.47 25.38 21.34
N VAL A 76 -0.83 26.46 22.02
CA VAL A 76 -1.72 27.52 21.49
C VAL A 76 -1.23 28.05 20.13
N ALA A 77 0.05 28.44 20.03
CA ALA A 77 0.60 29.00 18.80
C ALA A 77 0.52 28.00 17.62
N SER A 78 0.92 26.74 17.83
CA SER A 78 0.84 25.71 16.81
C SER A 78 -0.59 25.34 16.44
N ALA A 79 -1.53 25.36 17.38
CA ALA A 79 -2.94 25.07 17.14
C ALA A 79 -3.59 26.16 16.30
N VAL A 80 -3.37 27.43 16.64
CA VAL A 80 -3.80 28.58 15.84
C VAL A 80 -3.21 28.50 14.44
N LYS A 81 -1.92 28.16 14.32
CA LYS A 81 -1.27 28.03 13.01
C LYS A 81 -1.93 26.98 12.12
N VAL A 82 -2.37 25.86 12.68
CA VAL A 82 -3.12 24.83 11.91
C VAL A 82 -4.43 25.41 11.37
N VAL A 83 -5.17 26.17 12.18
CA VAL A 83 -6.43 26.81 11.78
C VAL A 83 -6.21 27.83 10.67
N GLU A 84 -5.27 28.77 10.87
CA GLU A 84 -4.91 29.77 9.85
C GLU A 84 -4.48 29.14 8.54
N THR A 85 -3.67 28.08 8.61
CA THR A 85 -3.17 27.39 7.42
C THR A 85 -4.30 26.69 6.66
N ALA A 86 -5.25 26.08 7.38
CA ALA A 86 -6.41 25.44 6.77
C ALA A 86 -7.33 26.48 6.08
N MET A 87 -7.53 27.64 6.70
CA MET A 87 -8.28 28.75 6.10
C MET A 87 -7.60 29.29 4.85
N ALA A 88 -6.28 29.50 4.89
CA ALA A 88 -5.51 29.96 3.74
C ALA A 88 -5.59 28.97 2.55
N LEU A 89 -5.61 27.66 2.81
CA LEU A 89 -5.81 26.65 1.76
C LEU A 89 -7.21 26.69 1.16
N GLN A 90 -8.24 26.92 1.98
CA GLN A 90 -9.60 27.15 1.47
C GLN A 90 -9.66 28.40 0.60
N GLU A 91 -9.07 29.52 1.04
CA GLU A 91 -9.00 30.77 0.26
C GLU A 91 -8.24 30.59 -1.07
N ALA A 92 -7.27 29.67 -1.11
CA ALA A 92 -6.57 29.29 -2.33
C ALA A 92 -7.41 28.42 -3.29
N GLY A 93 -8.64 28.03 -2.93
CA GLY A 93 -9.52 27.23 -3.78
C GLY A 93 -9.46 25.72 -3.54
N CYS A 94 -8.85 25.26 -2.44
CA CYS A 94 -8.97 23.85 -2.06
C CYS A 94 -10.43 23.52 -1.75
N PHE A 95 -10.94 22.39 -2.27
CA PHE A 95 -12.32 21.96 -2.04
C PHE A 95 -12.48 21.05 -0.80
N SER A 96 -11.37 20.61 -0.21
CA SER A 96 -11.32 19.84 1.03
C SER A 96 -9.94 20.00 1.69
N VAL A 97 -9.84 19.76 3.01
CA VAL A 97 -8.58 19.75 3.75
C VAL A 97 -8.43 18.48 4.59
N VAL A 98 -7.29 17.80 4.44
CA VAL A 98 -6.85 16.72 5.34
C VAL A 98 -6.24 17.31 6.62
N LEU A 99 -6.63 16.77 7.77
CA LEU A 99 -6.06 17.07 9.08
C LEU A 99 -5.36 15.81 9.62
N GLU A 100 -4.02 15.84 9.70
CA GLU A 100 -3.23 14.69 10.15
C GLU A 100 -2.57 14.93 11.51
N CYS A 101 -2.77 13.99 12.43
CA CYS A 101 -2.13 13.96 13.76
C CYS A 101 -2.23 15.28 14.54
N VAL A 102 -3.45 15.83 14.64
CA VAL A 102 -3.76 17.02 15.45
C VAL A 102 -4.70 16.67 16.61
N PRO A 103 -4.64 17.38 17.76
CA PRO A 103 -5.60 17.18 18.83
C PRO A 103 -7.05 17.39 18.38
N ALA A 104 -7.97 16.58 18.91
CA ALA A 104 -9.39 16.65 18.57
C ALA A 104 -10.02 18.05 18.71
N PRO A 105 -9.69 18.87 19.74
CA PRO A 105 -10.19 20.25 19.81
C PRO A 105 -9.75 21.14 18.63
N VAL A 106 -8.51 20.93 18.13
CA VAL A 106 -8.01 21.66 16.96
C VAL A 106 -8.77 21.23 15.72
N ALA A 107 -8.96 19.93 15.53
CA ALA A 107 -9.72 19.42 14.38
C ALA A 107 -11.18 19.90 14.38
N ALA A 108 -11.83 19.93 15.54
CA ALA A 108 -13.18 20.46 15.68
C ALA A 108 -13.24 21.96 15.32
N ALA A 109 -12.29 22.75 15.81
CA ALA A 109 -12.20 24.18 15.49
C ALA A 109 -11.99 24.42 13.98
N VAL A 110 -11.07 23.70 13.35
CA VAL A 110 -10.86 23.80 11.88
C VAL A 110 -12.12 23.42 11.12
N THR A 111 -12.73 22.29 11.47
CA THR A 111 -13.94 21.80 10.77
C THR A 111 -15.10 22.77 10.90
N SER A 112 -15.24 23.45 12.04
CA SER A 112 -16.27 24.48 12.23
C SER A 112 -15.95 25.80 11.52
N ALA A 113 -14.68 26.13 11.29
CA ALA A 113 -14.25 27.38 10.67
C ALA A 113 -14.29 27.33 9.14
N LEU A 114 -14.15 26.15 8.55
CA LEU A 114 -14.17 25.95 7.11
C LEU A 114 -15.59 25.75 6.57
N GLN A 115 -15.80 26.15 5.32
CA GLN A 115 -17.00 25.87 4.52
C GLN A 115 -16.84 24.60 3.66
N ILE A 116 -15.63 24.06 3.59
CA ILE A 116 -15.27 22.84 2.85
C ILE A 116 -15.11 21.63 3.79
N PRO A 117 -15.32 20.39 3.31
CA PRO A 117 -15.14 19.19 4.13
C PRO A 117 -13.71 19.01 4.66
N THR A 118 -13.60 18.58 5.91
CA THR A 118 -12.35 18.14 6.51
C THR A 118 -12.25 16.62 6.57
N ILE A 119 -11.08 16.08 6.29
CA ILE A 119 -10.81 14.63 6.35
C ILE A 119 -9.76 14.35 7.42
N GLY A 120 -10.14 13.64 8.48
CA GLY A 120 -9.25 13.35 9.60
C GLY A 120 -8.43 12.07 9.40
N ILE A 121 -7.17 12.10 9.84
CA ILE A 121 -6.35 10.92 10.11
C ILE A 121 -5.55 11.16 11.40
N GLY A 122 -5.94 10.48 12.47
CA GLY A 122 -5.40 10.80 13.80
C GLY A 122 -5.78 12.20 14.29
N ALA A 123 -6.93 12.73 13.86
CA ALA A 123 -7.46 14.05 14.22
C ALA A 123 -8.73 14.00 15.09
N GLY A 124 -9.10 12.81 15.59
CA GLY A 124 -10.38 12.60 16.28
C GLY A 124 -11.57 12.50 15.32
N HIS A 125 -12.78 12.39 15.87
CA HIS A 125 -14.00 12.10 15.10
C HIS A 125 -14.78 13.35 14.66
N PHE A 126 -14.24 14.56 14.90
CA PHE A 126 -14.94 15.83 14.62
C PHE A 126 -14.76 16.33 13.18
N CYS A 127 -13.92 15.67 12.37
CA CYS A 127 -13.82 15.97 10.94
C CYS A 127 -15.04 15.49 10.17
N SER A 128 -15.32 16.08 9.00
CA SER A 128 -16.43 15.69 8.12
C SER A 128 -16.32 14.24 7.61
N GLY A 129 -15.09 13.74 7.45
CA GLY A 129 -14.79 12.36 7.07
C GLY A 129 -13.49 11.86 7.68
N GLN A 130 -13.12 10.63 7.38
CA GLN A 130 -11.93 9.97 7.91
C GLN A 130 -11.17 9.26 6.79
N VAL A 131 -9.84 9.18 6.93
CA VAL A 131 -8.97 8.41 6.04
C VAL A 131 -7.97 7.59 6.86
N LEU A 132 -7.69 6.38 6.40
CA LEU A 132 -6.65 5.51 6.94
C LEU A 132 -5.90 4.84 5.78
N VAL A 133 -4.64 4.50 6.01
CA VAL A 133 -3.88 3.67 5.06
C VAL A 133 -4.41 2.25 5.15
N TYR A 134 -4.85 1.68 4.02
CA TYR A 134 -5.54 0.39 4.01
C TYR A 134 -4.67 -0.76 4.53
N HIS A 135 -3.35 -0.73 4.32
CA HIS A 135 -2.41 -1.73 4.85
C HIS A 135 -2.40 -1.75 6.40
N ASP A 136 -2.45 -0.57 7.01
CA ASP A 136 -2.51 -0.43 8.47
C ASP A 136 -3.87 -0.88 8.98
N LEU A 137 -4.95 -0.44 8.32
CA LEU A 137 -6.32 -0.81 8.66
C LEU A 137 -6.56 -2.32 8.56
N LEU A 138 -5.99 -3.00 7.57
CA LEU A 138 -6.12 -4.44 7.37
C LEU A 138 -5.07 -5.27 8.12
N GLY A 139 -4.14 -4.62 8.83
CA GLY A 139 -3.07 -5.30 9.56
C GLY A 139 -2.21 -6.18 8.65
N MET A 140 -1.83 -5.69 7.47
CA MET A 140 -1.05 -6.44 6.47
C MET A 140 0.43 -6.56 6.82
N LEU A 141 1.00 -5.53 7.47
CA LEU A 141 2.42 -5.51 7.84
C LEU A 141 2.61 -6.10 9.24
N GLN A 142 2.91 -7.40 9.30
CA GLN A 142 3.20 -8.13 10.54
C GLN A 142 4.52 -8.91 10.44
N HIS A 143 5.63 -8.21 10.25
CA HIS A 143 6.94 -8.84 10.44
C HIS A 143 7.36 -8.69 11.92
N PRO A 144 7.96 -9.70 12.60
CA PRO A 144 8.35 -9.59 14.01
C PRO A 144 9.32 -8.43 14.30
N HIS A 145 10.20 -8.10 13.35
CA HIS A 145 11.09 -6.93 13.43
C HIS A 145 10.40 -5.58 13.11
N HIS A 146 9.14 -5.62 12.66
CA HIS A 146 8.31 -4.48 12.26
C HIS A 146 6.90 -4.49 12.90
N ALA A 147 6.64 -5.31 13.93
CA ALA A 147 5.31 -5.45 14.53
C ALA A 147 4.81 -4.16 15.22
N LYS A 148 5.66 -3.14 15.34
CA LYS A 148 5.35 -1.81 15.89
C LYS A 148 5.03 -0.75 14.81
N VAL A 149 4.64 -1.14 13.60
CA VAL A 149 4.45 -0.18 12.49
C VAL A 149 3.07 0.47 12.49
N THR A 150 2.02 -0.15 13.04
CA THR A 150 0.68 0.45 13.01
C THR A 150 0.61 1.73 13.87
N PRO A 151 0.22 2.88 13.29
CA PRO A 151 0.10 4.13 14.04
C PRO A 151 -0.94 4.01 15.17
N LYS A 152 -0.70 4.70 16.29
CA LYS A 152 -1.59 4.65 17.47
C LYS A 152 -3.05 5.06 17.19
N PHE A 153 -3.27 5.88 16.18
CA PHE A 153 -4.61 6.31 15.77
C PHE A 153 -5.32 5.31 14.86
N CYS A 154 -4.62 4.30 14.35
CA CYS A 154 -5.17 3.34 13.40
C CYS A 154 -5.72 2.12 14.14
N LYS A 155 -7.04 1.91 14.05
CA LYS A 155 -7.67 0.65 14.45
C LYS A 155 -7.44 -0.37 13.33
N GLN A 156 -6.91 -1.53 13.69
CA GLN A 156 -6.91 -2.69 12.79
C GLN A 156 -8.31 -3.31 12.76
N PHE A 157 -8.92 -3.39 11.59
CA PHE A 157 -10.21 -4.04 11.34
C PHE A 157 -10.05 -5.50 10.91
N ALA A 158 -8.85 -5.89 10.46
CA ALA A 158 -8.49 -7.27 10.15
C ALA A 158 -7.02 -7.53 10.50
N ARG A 159 -6.60 -8.79 10.41
CA ARG A 159 -5.20 -9.24 10.54
C ARG A 159 -4.76 -10.02 9.32
N VAL A 160 -4.83 -9.37 8.15
CA VAL A 160 -4.54 -10.00 6.86
C VAL A 160 -3.10 -10.49 6.78
N GLY A 161 -2.16 -9.82 7.45
CA GLY A 161 -0.77 -10.24 7.54
C GLY A 161 -0.58 -11.64 8.14
N ASP A 162 -1.40 -12.04 9.11
CA ASP A 162 -1.33 -13.37 9.73
C ASP A 162 -1.69 -14.46 8.71
N VAL A 163 -2.74 -14.22 7.92
CA VAL A 163 -3.21 -15.12 6.87
C VAL A 163 -2.17 -15.26 5.77
N ILE A 164 -1.61 -14.14 5.31
CA ILE A 164 -0.53 -14.13 4.31
C ILE A 164 0.68 -14.91 4.83
N ASN A 165 1.14 -14.62 6.05
CA ASN A 165 2.32 -15.27 6.60
C ASN A 165 2.11 -16.78 6.77
N LYS A 166 0.93 -17.20 7.25
CA LYS A 166 0.57 -18.62 7.35
C LYS A 166 0.64 -19.30 5.99
N ALA A 167 -0.01 -18.75 4.96
CA ALA A 167 -0.02 -19.33 3.62
C ALA A 167 1.38 -19.44 3.01
N LEU A 168 2.24 -18.43 3.22
CA LEU A 168 3.62 -18.45 2.74
C LEU A 168 4.48 -19.50 3.46
N LEU A 169 4.25 -19.71 4.76
CA LEU A 169 4.95 -20.75 5.54
C LEU A 169 4.50 -22.15 5.12
N GLU A 170 3.21 -22.37 4.93
CA GLU A 170 2.66 -23.64 4.43
C GLU A 170 3.20 -23.95 3.04
N TYR A 171 3.18 -22.99 2.11
CA TYR A 171 3.79 -23.14 0.78
C TYR A 171 5.28 -23.51 0.86
N LYS A 172 6.04 -22.80 1.71
CA LYS A 172 7.47 -23.10 1.91
C LYS A 172 7.66 -24.53 2.42
N GLU A 173 6.88 -24.97 3.38
CA GLU A 173 6.95 -26.32 3.94
C GLU A 173 6.65 -27.37 2.87
N GLU A 174 5.57 -27.21 2.12
CA GLU A 174 5.15 -28.16 1.09
C GLU A 174 6.16 -28.25 -0.08
N VAL A 175 6.80 -27.14 -0.46
CA VAL A 175 7.87 -27.16 -1.46
C VAL A 175 9.13 -27.83 -0.89
N THR A 176 9.49 -27.53 0.36
CA THR A 176 10.72 -28.06 0.98
C THR A 176 10.63 -29.56 1.21
N ASN A 177 9.45 -30.07 1.57
CA ASN A 177 9.22 -31.50 1.78
C ASN A 177 8.80 -32.26 0.51
N GLY A 178 8.65 -31.56 -0.63
CA GLY A 178 8.32 -32.15 -1.93
C GLY A 178 6.85 -32.58 -2.09
N SER A 179 5.95 -32.24 -1.17
CA SER A 179 4.52 -32.54 -1.30
C SER A 179 3.80 -31.60 -2.28
N PHE A 180 4.33 -30.39 -2.49
CA PHE A 180 3.91 -29.48 -3.55
C PHE A 180 4.99 -29.30 -4.62
N PRO A 181 4.62 -29.38 -5.93
CA PRO A 181 3.29 -29.68 -6.43
C PRO A 181 2.92 -31.17 -6.29
N GLY A 182 1.71 -31.43 -5.80
CA GLY A 182 1.12 -32.78 -5.82
C GLY A 182 0.41 -33.10 -7.15
N PRO A 183 -0.11 -34.33 -7.34
CA PRO A 183 -0.67 -34.78 -8.62
C PRO A 183 -1.76 -33.89 -9.22
N SER A 184 -2.64 -33.30 -8.40
CA SER A 184 -3.69 -32.37 -8.87
C SER A 184 -3.12 -31.06 -9.43
N HIS A 185 -1.88 -30.72 -9.09
CA HIS A 185 -1.15 -29.54 -9.53
C HIS A 185 -0.07 -29.86 -10.58
N THR A 186 -0.05 -31.10 -11.10
CA THR A 186 0.83 -31.54 -12.20
C THR A 186 0.00 -32.10 -13.36
N PRO A 187 -0.78 -31.27 -14.06
CA PRO A 187 -1.75 -31.73 -15.06
C PRO A 187 -1.10 -32.14 -16.40
N TYR A 188 0.14 -31.73 -16.66
CA TYR A 188 0.81 -31.95 -17.93
C TYR A 188 1.49 -33.32 -17.94
N LYS A 189 0.93 -34.25 -18.72
CA LYS A 189 1.47 -35.60 -18.90
C LYS A 189 2.04 -35.77 -20.30
N MET A 190 3.20 -36.43 -20.39
CA MET A 190 3.71 -36.96 -21.66
C MET A 190 3.22 -38.39 -21.82
N ASN A 191 2.78 -38.78 -23.02
CA ASN A 191 2.36 -40.15 -23.22
C ASN A 191 3.58 -41.11 -23.12
N PRO A 192 3.37 -42.39 -22.75
CA PRO A 192 4.48 -43.30 -22.49
C PRO A 192 5.42 -43.54 -23.68
N LYS A 193 4.94 -43.43 -24.92
CA LYS A 193 5.79 -43.59 -26.12
C LYS A 193 6.76 -42.44 -26.24
N ASP A 194 6.27 -41.22 -26.04
CA ASP A 194 7.06 -40.00 -26.15
C ASP A 194 8.06 -39.89 -24.98
N VAL A 195 7.70 -40.34 -23.77
CA VAL A 195 8.65 -40.44 -22.64
C VAL A 195 9.85 -41.32 -23.01
N ASN A 196 9.58 -42.47 -23.61
CA ASN A 196 10.63 -43.43 -23.96
C ASN A 196 11.51 -42.91 -25.12
N GLY A 197 10.89 -42.23 -26.09
CA GLY A 197 11.63 -41.53 -27.17
C GLY A 197 12.51 -40.40 -26.62
N PHE A 198 11.97 -39.60 -25.71
CA PHE A 198 12.69 -38.52 -25.03
C PHE A 198 13.91 -39.04 -24.25
N SER A 199 13.73 -40.10 -23.45
CA SER A 199 14.83 -40.71 -22.69
C SER A 199 15.97 -41.21 -23.58
N LYS A 200 15.66 -41.88 -24.70
CA LYS A 200 16.68 -42.33 -25.67
C LYS A 200 17.44 -41.17 -26.30
N GLU A 201 16.75 -40.07 -26.59
CA GLU A 201 17.40 -38.90 -27.17
C GLU A 201 18.36 -38.24 -26.17
N LEU A 202 17.99 -38.18 -24.88
CA LEU A 202 18.90 -37.72 -23.82
C LEU A 202 20.16 -38.59 -23.73
N GLN A 203 20.04 -39.92 -23.80
CA GLN A 203 21.19 -40.83 -23.83
C GLN A 203 22.06 -40.59 -25.06
N ARG A 204 21.46 -40.37 -26.24
CA ARG A 204 22.20 -40.05 -27.48
C ARG A 204 23.02 -38.77 -27.36
N LEU A 205 22.56 -37.81 -26.55
CA LEU A 205 23.25 -36.56 -26.24
C LEU A 205 24.30 -36.69 -25.12
N GLY A 206 24.47 -37.89 -24.53
CA GLY A 206 25.38 -38.13 -23.40
C GLY A 206 24.85 -37.63 -22.06
N LEU A 207 23.53 -37.49 -21.90
CA LEU A 207 22.86 -37.02 -20.70
C LEU A 207 22.18 -38.19 -19.95
N ASP A 208 22.95 -39.20 -19.57
CA ASP A 208 22.41 -40.46 -19.02
C ASP A 208 21.67 -40.26 -17.68
N ASP A 209 22.17 -39.40 -16.79
CA ASP A 209 21.51 -39.10 -15.51
C ASP A 209 20.14 -38.44 -15.72
N ALA A 210 20.05 -37.54 -16.71
CA ALA A 210 18.78 -36.89 -17.07
C ALA A 210 17.80 -37.90 -17.70
N ALA A 211 18.31 -38.85 -18.49
CA ALA A 211 17.50 -39.91 -19.06
C ALA A 211 16.92 -40.84 -17.98
N SER A 212 17.68 -41.14 -16.91
CA SER A 212 17.19 -41.89 -15.75
C SER A 212 16.12 -41.11 -14.99
N ALA A 213 16.40 -39.84 -14.65
CA ALA A 213 15.46 -39.00 -13.92
C ALA A 213 14.12 -38.81 -14.65
N ALA A 214 14.14 -38.67 -15.98
CA ALA A 214 12.93 -38.56 -16.80
C ALA A 214 12.07 -39.84 -16.76
N ASN A 215 12.70 -41.01 -16.75
CA ASN A 215 11.97 -42.28 -16.65
C ASN A 215 11.38 -42.50 -15.26
N GLU A 216 12.13 -42.16 -14.21
CA GLU A 216 11.66 -42.22 -12.82
C GLU A 216 10.44 -41.32 -12.60
N ALA A 217 10.49 -40.07 -13.13
CA ALA A 217 9.39 -39.12 -13.03
C ALA A 217 8.13 -39.53 -13.83
N ALA A 218 8.25 -40.44 -14.79
CA ALA A 218 7.14 -40.94 -15.60
C ALA A 218 6.39 -42.13 -14.95
N VAL A 219 6.93 -42.72 -13.87
CA VAL A 219 6.25 -43.80 -13.14
C VAL A 219 5.16 -43.19 -12.26
N GLU A 220 3.89 -43.45 -12.59
CA GLU A 220 2.76 -42.87 -11.86
C GLU A 220 2.79 -43.18 -10.34
N PRO A 221 2.49 -42.20 -9.47
CA PRO A 221 2.41 -42.41 -8.03
C PRO A 221 1.21 -43.27 -7.58
N GLU A 222 0.32 -43.70 -8.49
CA GLU A 222 -0.84 -44.55 -8.16
C GLU A 222 -0.46 -45.89 -7.51
N LYS A 223 0.78 -46.38 -7.70
CA LYS A 223 1.24 -47.62 -7.05
C LYS A 223 1.78 -47.45 -5.63
N MET A 224 2.00 -46.22 -5.13
CA MET A 224 2.52 -45.99 -3.78
C MET A 224 1.41 -46.03 -2.70
N ASN A 225 0.16 -45.67 -3.07
CA ASN A 225 -0.98 -45.64 -2.14
C ASN A 225 -1.69 -46.98 -1.92
N MET A 226 -1.34 -48.04 -2.68
CA MET A 226 -1.88 -49.39 -2.46
C MET A 226 -1.01 -50.28 -1.56
N VAL A 227 0.16 -49.82 -1.11
CA VAL A 227 1.06 -50.62 -0.26
C VAL A 227 0.85 -50.36 1.24
N ASN A 228 0.25 -49.22 1.64
CA ASN A 228 0.06 -48.85 3.06
C ASN A 228 -1.34 -49.14 3.65
N THR A 229 -2.20 -49.87 2.95
CA THR A 229 -3.50 -50.35 3.51
C THR A 229 -3.53 -51.86 3.75
N GLY A 230 -2.40 -52.56 3.59
CA GLY A 230 -2.27 -53.99 3.78
C GLY A 230 -1.32 -54.36 4.91
N SER A 231 -1.67 -54.06 6.15
CA SER A 231 -1.15 -54.74 7.34
C SER A 231 -2.17 -54.58 8.47
N ASN A 232 -2.96 -55.64 8.67
CA ASN A 232 -3.81 -55.87 9.84
C ASN A 232 -3.02 -55.84 11.14
#